data_AF-A0A1V1NWB2-F1
#
_entry.id   AF-A0A1V1NWB2-F1
#
_cell.length_a   1.000
_cell.length_b   1.000
_cell.length_c   1.000
_cell.angle_alpha   90.00
_cell.angle_beta   90.00
_cell.angle_gamma   90.00
#
_symmetry.space_group_name_H-M   'P 1'
#
loop_
_entity.id
_entity.type
_entity.pdbx_description
1 polymer ?
#
loop_
_entity_poly.entity_id
_entity_poly.type
_entity_poly.pdbx_seq_one_letter_code
_entity_poly.pdbx_strand_id
1 'polypeptide(L)'
;MTHISTGPNESNQTWEFYLTPGQSSLFETGPDISENGQLTFKPAANAFGSTRVEIMLKDDGGRDHNGQNYCSGTIDIQILPVNDPPQLINFKNIELKEDERFTPIKLDCFSGPENEIYTQDIVKHVVNVSKPEMFKQIPEISNDMLTFTLTPDAYGQSDITILLKDNGGTDNGGTDTYLSDVYTISITPVNDPPTLDDIADPPVNSHSDIVLTGIGTGADNEDQQLFISAIFLTSRPDS
;
A
#
# COMPACT_ATOMS: atom_id res chain seq x y z
N MET A 1 23.55 43.27 -5.87
CA MET A 1 23.04 43.33 -7.25
C MET A 1 24.16 42.89 -8.17
N THR A 2 23.92 41.88 -9.00
CA THR A 2 24.84 41.52 -10.08
C THR A 2 24.86 42.67 -11.09
N HIS A 3 26.04 43.22 -11.37
CA HIS A 3 26.24 44.28 -12.36
C HIS A 3 26.01 43.70 -13.77
N ILE A 4 24.76 43.66 -14.23
CA ILE A 4 24.46 43.51 -15.65
C ILE A 4 24.78 44.87 -16.29
N SER A 5 25.64 44.86 -17.31
CA SER A 5 26.18 46.06 -17.95
C SER A 5 26.29 45.82 -19.45
N THR A 6 25.94 46.83 -20.24
CA THR A 6 26.16 46.87 -21.70
C THR A 6 27.65 46.94 -22.04
N GLY A 7 28.41 47.63 -21.19
CA GLY A 7 29.87 47.66 -21.27
C GLY A 7 30.41 49.05 -20.88
N PRO A 8 31.74 49.23 -20.83
CA PRO A 8 32.34 50.50 -20.44
C PRO A 8 31.96 51.64 -21.40
N ASN A 9 31.37 52.71 -20.88
CA ASN A 9 30.93 53.91 -21.62
C ASN A 9 29.73 53.70 -22.56
N GLU A 10 28.92 52.68 -22.30
CA GLU A 10 27.77 52.31 -23.13
C GLU A 10 26.42 52.49 -22.39
N SER A 11 26.35 53.47 -21.49
CA SER A 11 25.22 53.70 -20.59
C SER A 11 23.89 54.06 -21.26
N ASN A 12 23.92 54.33 -22.57
CA ASN A 12 22.73 54.64 -23.38
C ASN A 12 22.23 53.45 -24.21
N GLN A 13 22.93 52.31 -24.15
CA GLN A 13 22.51 51.09 -24.83
C GLN A 13 21.47 50.34 -24.00
N THR A 14 20.58 49.63 -24.70
CA THR A 14 19.65 48.67 -24.09
C THR A 14 20.14 47.25 -24.32
N TRP A 15 19.63 46.31 -23.53
CA TRP A 15 20.02 44.91 -23.60
C TRP A 15 18.82 43.99 -23.36
N GLU A 16 18.92 42.77 -23.89
CA GLU A 16 17.87 41.76 -23.82
C GLU A 16 18.49 40.36 -23.64
N PHE A 17 17.85 39.54 -22.80
CA PHE A 17 18.19 38.13 -22.66
C PHE A 17 17.33 37.26 -23.59
N TYR A 18 17.98 36.26 -24.19
CA TYR A 18 17.32 35.20 -24.94
C TYR A 18 17.69 33.87 -24.28
N LEU A 19 16.68 33.11 -23.85
CA LEU A 19 16.87 31.82 -23.20
C LEU A 19 16.26 30.71 -24.07
N THR A 20 17.04 29.66 -24.32
CA THR A 20 16.61 28.49 -25.10
C THR A 20 16.82 27.23 -24.28
N PRO A 21 15.78 26.67 -23.65
CA PRO A 21 15.88 25.40 -22.94
C PRO A 21 15.98 24.24 -23.93
N GLY A 22 16.93 23.33 -23.72
CA GLY A 22 17.08 22.12 -24.55
C GLY A 22 15.88 21.17 -24.49
N GLN A 23 15.06 21.25 -23.43
CA GLN A 23 13.82 20.50 -23.27
C GLN A 23 12.71 21.40 -22.73
N SER A 24 11.99 22.07 -23.64
CA SER A 24 10.92 23.00 -23.27
C SER A 24 9.72 22.33 -22.59
N SER A 25 9.50 21.02 -22.79
CA SER A 25 8.41 20.26 -22.15
C SER A 25 8.52 20.16 -20.64
N LEU A 26 9.67 20.48 -20.06
CA LEU A 26 9.86 20.56 -18.61
C LEU A 26 9.20 21.77 -17.96
N PHE A 27 8.74 22.74 -18.75
CA PHE A 27 8.26 24.03 -18.25
C PHE A 27 6.83 24.33 -18.73
N GLU A 28 5.97 24.73 -17.81
CA GLU A 28 4.70 25.41 -18.13
C GLU A 28 4.97 26.87 -18.52
N THR A 29 5.93 27.50 -17.83
CA THR A 29 6.46 28.82 -18.19
C THR A 29 7.97 28.70 -18.29
N GLY A 30 8.50 28.94 -19.49
CA GLY A 30 9.93 28.80 -19.78
C GLY A 30 10.82 29.71 -18.94
N PRO A 31 12.14 29.45 -18.93
CA PRO A 31 13.09 30.26 -18.19
C PRO A 31 13.20 31.68 -18.76
N ASP A 32 13.18 32.66 -17.87
CA ASP A 32 13.33 34.09 -18.16
C ASP A 32 14.22 34.77 -17.11
N ILE A 33 14.98 35.80 -17.51
CA ILE A 33 15.87 36.55 -16.61
C ILE A 33 15.42 38.02 -16.57
N SER A 34 15.02 38.47 -15.38
CA SER A 34 14.63 39.86 -15.16
C SER A 34 15.81 40.84 -15.14
N GLU A 35 15.51 42.14 -15.15
CA GLU A 35 16.53 43.21 -15.21
C GLU A 35 17.57 43.18 -14.08
N ASN A 36 17.23 42.59 -12.93
CA ASN A 36 18.12 42.47 -11.77
C ASN A 36 18.97 41.19 -11.79
N GLY A 37 18.84 40.36 -12.84
CA GLY A 37 19.52 39.07 -12.98
C GLY A 37 18.81 37.88 -12.34
N GLN A 38 17.57 38.03 -11.88
CA GLN A 38 16.80 36.92 -11.33
C GLN A 38 16.24 36.03 -12.44
N LEU A 39 16.68 34.76 -12.46
CA LEU A 39 16.10 33.70 -13.27
C LEU A 39 14.77 33.24 -12.67
N THR A 40 13.73 33.14 -13.50
CA THR A 40 12.41 32.63 -13.15
C THR A 40 11.98 31.58 -14.17
N PHE A 41 11.27 30.55 -13.71
CA PHE A 41 10.63 29.54 -14.55
C PHE A 41 9.54 28.85 -13.74
N LYS A 42 8.60 28.19 -14.42
CA LYS A 42 7.58 27.34 -13.79
C LYS A 42 7.66 25.94 -14.41
N PRO A 43 8.06 24.90 -13.65
CA PRO A 43 7.99 23.53 -14.12
C PRO A 43 6.58 23.14 -14.59
N ALA A 44 6.50 22.29 -15.61
CA ALA A 44 5.23 21.68 -15.99
C ALA A 44 4.77 20.68 -14.91
N ALA A 45 3.46 20.41 -14.86
CA ALA A 45 2.91 19.41 -13.95
C ALA A 45 3.56 18.03 -14.20
N ASN A 46 3.95 17.36 -13.12
CA ASN A 46 4.61 16.03 -13.13
C ASN A 46 5.92 15.98 -13.93
N ALA A 47 6.53 17.13 -14.26
CA ALA A 47 7.80 17.18 -14.95
C ALA A 47 8.95 16.88 -13.98
N PHE A 48 9.92 16.09 -14.43
CA PHE A 48 11.18 15.86 -13.77
C PHE A 48 12.26 15.60 -14.82
N GLY A 49 13.52 15.70 -14.41
CA GLY A 49 14.68 15.54 -15.28
C GLY A 49 15.51 16.80 -15.37
N SER A 50 16.48 16.79 -16.27
CA SER A 50 17.45 17.87 -16.39
C SER A 50 17.48 18.43 -17.80
N THR A 51 17.70 19.73 -17.91
CA THR A 51 17.88 20.39 -19.19
C THR A 51 18.96 21.46 -19.10
N ARG A 52 19.73 21.58 -20.19
CA ARG A 52 20.65 22.70 -20.38
C ARG A 52 19.90 23.84 -21.05
N VAL A 53 19.99 25.03 -20.47
CA VAL A 53 19.44 26.26 -21.03
C VAL A 53 20.60 27.09 -21.57
N GLU A 54 20.52 27.42 -22.86
CA GLU A 54 21.41 28.39 -23.48
C GLU A 54 20.90 29.80 -23.20
N ILE A 55 21.79 30.68 -22.76
CA ILE A 55 21.52 32.08 -22.44
C ILE A 55 22.34 32.94 -23.38
N MET A 56 21.70 33.89 -24.06
CA MET A 56 22.36 34.93 -24.82
C MET A 56 21.93 36.29 -24.29
N LEU A 57 22.88 37.11 -23.86
CA LEU A 57 22.65 38.52 -23.58
C LEU A 57 23.10 39.31 -24.80
N LYS A 58 22.25 40.19 -25.31
CA LYS A 58 22.53 41.00 -26.50
C LYS A 58 22.21 42.46 -26.22
N ASP A 59 23.11 43.36 -26.59
CA ASP A 59 22.89 44.81 -26.58
C ASP A 59 22.51 45.36 -27.98
N ASP A 60 22.12 46.63 -28.01
CA ASP A 60 21.76 47.38 -29.22
C ASP A 60 22.92 48.21 -29.82
N GLY A 61 24.15 48.07 -29.31
CA GLY A 61 25.33 48.85 -29.72
C GLY A 61 25.86 48.53 -31.13
N GLY A 62 25.44 47.41 -31.72
CA GLY A 62 25.82 47.00 -33.08
C GLY A 62 27.22 46.38 -33.17
N ARG A 63 27.71 46.14 -34.40
CA ARG A 63 28.99 45.44 -34.66
C ARG A 63 30.04 46.28 -35.39
N ASP A 64 29.81 47.59 -35.48
CA ASP A 64 30.73 48.50 -36.16
C ASP A 64 32.10 48.48 -35.51
N HIS A 65 33.15 48.69 -36.30
CA HIS A 65 34.54 48.70 -35.84
C HIS A 65 34.99 47.43 -35.10
N ASN A 66 34.43 46.27 -35.46
CA ASN A 66 34.63 44.98 -34.79
C ASN A 66 34.01 44.90 -33.37
N GLY A 67 32.97 45.69 -33.11
CA GLY A 67 32.18 45.61 -31.87
C GLY A 67 31.54 44.23 -31.68
N GLN A 68 31.45 43.79 -30.43
CA GLN A 68 30.69 42.61 -30.02
C GLN A 68 29.45 43.08 -29.28
N ASN A 69 28.28 42.65 -29.73
CA ASN A 69 27.00 43.05 -29.14
C ASN A 69 26.27 41.91 -28.42
N TYR A 70 26.96 40.81 -28.14
CA TYR A 70 26.37 39.70 -27.42
C TYR A 70 27.42 38.86 -26.69
N CYS A 71 26.98 38.21 -25.61
CA CYS A 71 27.70 37.14 -24.95
C CYS A 71 26.75 35.96 -24.69
N SER A 72 27.31 34.77 -24.52
CA SER A 72 26.54 33.55 -24.28
C SER A 72 27.04 32.78 -23.07
N GLY A 73 26.12 32.12 -22.39
CA GLY A 73 26.40 31.20 -21.30
C GLY A 73 25.40 30.05 -21.30
N THR A 74 25.59 29.13 -20.37
CA THR A 74 24.67 28.01 -20.17
C THR A 74 24.41 27.83 -18.69
N ILE A 75 23.21 27.39 -18.36
CA ILE A 75 22.86 26.89 -17.03
C ILE A 75 22.20 25.52 -17.15
N ASP A 76 22.52 24.62 -16.23
CA ASP A 76 21.82 23.35 -16.12
C ASP A 76 20.71 23.49 -15.07
N ILE A 77 19.47 23.22 -15.48
CA ILE A 77 18.31 23.18 -14.59
C ILE A 77 17.93 21.71 -14.38
N GLN A 78 17.84 21.31 -13.11
CA GLN A 78 17.34 20.00 -12.71
C GLN A 78 16.02 20.17 -11.97
N ILE A 79 14.98 19.49 -12.45
CA ILE A 79 13.71 19.32 -11.77
C ILE A 79 13.72 17.94 -11.15
N LEU A 80 13.68 17.89 -9.82
CA LEU A 80 13.71 16.63 -9.08
C LEU A 80 12.35 15.93 -9.17
N PRO A 81 12.32 14.59 -9.30
CA PRO A 81 11.07 13.85 -9.17
C PRO A 81 10.54 13.95 -7.73
N VAL A 82 9.24 13.75 -7.58
CA VAL A 82 8.54 13.66 -6.30
C VAL A 82 7.99 12.25 -6.19
N ASN A 83 8.15 11.63 -5.02
CA ASN A 83 7.63 10.29 -4.76
C ASN A 83 6.12 10.32 -4.51
N ASP A 84 5.33 9.51 -5.21
CA ASP A 84 3.94 9.26 -4.89
C ASP A 84 3.81 7.97 -4.05
N PRO A 85 2.79 7.87 -3.17
CA PRO A 85 2.69 6.73 -2.26
C PRO A 85 2.39 5.42 -3.02
N PRO A 86 2.80 4.27 -2.45
CA PRO A 86 2.48 2.99 -3.04
C PRO A 86 0.98 2.72 -2.90
N GLN A 87 0.43 1.79 -3.67
CA GLN A 87 -1.00 1.46 -3.61
C GLN A 87 -1.23 -0.04 -3.54
N LEU A 88 -2.18 -0.44 -2.69
CA LEU A 88 -2.68 -1.81 -2.65
C LEU A 88 -3.78 -1.96 -3.71
N ILE A 89 -3.67 -2.97 -4.57
CA ILE A 89 -4.62 -3.19 -5.65
C ILE A 89 -5.23 -4.60 -5.56
N ASN A 90 -6.49 -4.72 -6.00
CA ASN A 90 -7.22 -5.99 -6.11
C ASN A 90 -7.38 -6.80 -4.82
N PHE A 91 -7.04 -6.25 -3.64
CA PHE A 91 -7.28 -6.90 -2.36
C PHE A 91 -8.73 -6.74 -1.93
N LYS A 92 -9.28 -7.75 -1.26
CA LYS A 92 -10.70 -7.82 -0.88
C LYS A 92 -10.84 -8.44 0.51
N ASN A 93 -12.03 -8.30 1.08
CA ASN A 93 -12.43 -9.03 2.27
C ASN A 93 -12.26 -10.55 2.06
N ILE A 94 -11.96 -11.24 3.15
CA ILE A 94 -11.71 -12.68 3.18
C ILE A 94 -12.93 -13.36 3.80
N GLU A 95 -13.43 -14.40 3.14
CA GLU A 95 -14.53 -15.23 3.63
C GLU A 95 -14.06 -16.68 3.65
N LEU A 96 -14.17 -17.33 4.80
CA LEU A 96 -13.76 -18.72 5.01
C LEU A 96 -14.75 -19.42 5.94
N LYS A 97 -14.75 -20.74 5.88
CA LYS A 97 -15.36 -21.58 6.92
C LYS A 97 -14.34 -21.86 8.02
N GLU A 98 -14.79 -22.08 9.24
CA GLU A 98 -13.89 -22.28 10.38
C GLU A 98 -12.97 -23.51 10.26
N ASP A 99 -13.43 -24.56 9.59
CA ASP A 99 -12.64 -25.76 9.30
C ASP A 99 -11.77 -25.66 8.04
N GLU A 100 -11.87 -24.55 7.32
CA GLU A 100 -11.15 -24.37 6.07
C GLU A 100 -9.71 -23.89 6.34
N ARG A 101 -8.76 -24.49 5.63
CA ARG A 101 -7.38 -23.98 5.63
C ARG A 101 -7.30 -22.72 4.79
N PHE A 102 -6.84 -21.63 5.42
CA PHE A 102 -6.53 -20.42 4.68
C PHE A 102 -5.43 -20.68 3.64
N THR A 103 -5.71 -20.29 2.40
CA THR A 103 -4.71 -20.29 1.33
C THR A 103 -4.05 -18.91 1.29
N PRO A 104 -2.71 -18.81 1.42
CA PRO A 104 -2.02 -17.53 1.40
C PRO A 104 -2.36 -16.69 0.17
N ILE A 105 -2.63 -15.40 0.38
CA ILE A 105 -2.99 -14.46 -0.69
C ILE A 105 -1.79 -13.58 -1.00
N LYS A 106 -1.33 -13.60 -2.25
CA LYS A 106 -0.32 -12.65 -2.71
C LYS A 106 -0.91 -11.24 -2.75
N LEU A 107 -0.21 -10.29 -2.15
CA LEU A 107 -0.57 -8.87 -2.18
C LEU A 107 0.01 -8.23 -3.44
N ASP A 108 -0.87 -7.85 -4.35
CA ASP A 108 -0.51 -7.05 -5.51
C ASP A 108 -0.50 -5.56 -5.16
N CYS A 109 0.55 -4.88 -5.58
CA CYS A 109 0.80 -3.49 -5.25
C CYS A 109 1.40 -2.75 -6.44
N PHE A 110 1.20 -1.45 -6.44
CA PHE A 110 1.80 -0.51 -7.38
C PHE A 110 2.73 0.43 -6.61
N SER A 111 3.96 0.64 -7.09
CA SER A 111 4.96 1.46 -6.41
C SER A 111 4.72 2.96 -6.52
N GLY A 112 3.90 3.38 -7.49
CA GLY A 112 3.77 4.77 -7.89
C GLY A 112 3.72 4.88 -9.41
N PRO A 113 3.11 5.93 -9.97
CA PRO A 113 2.97 6.15 -11.41
C PRO A 113 4.33 6.32 -12.11
N GLU A 114 4.34 6.17 -13.44
CA GLU A 114 5.57 6.25 -14.25
C GLU A 114 6.26 7.62 -14.22
N ASN A 115 5.62 8.65 -13.64
CA ASN A 115 6.25 9.96 -13.41
C ASN A 115 7.24 9.98 -12.24
N GLU A 116 7.69 8.80 -11.80
CA GLU A 116 8.75 8.59 -10.83
C GLU A 116 9.97 7.96 -11.50
N ILE A 117 11.16 8.29 -11.01
CA ILE A 117 12.40 7.96 -11.72
C ILE A 117 12.93 6.54 -11.39
N TYR A 118 12.29 5.81 -10.46
CA TYR A 118 12.74 4.50 -9.99
C TYR A 118 11.59 3.50 -9.82
N THR A 119 11.84 2.23 -10.18
CA THR A 119 11.08 1.12 -9.61
C THR A 119 11.41 1.03 -8.13
N GLN A 120 10.39 1.13 -7.28
CA GLN A 120 10.58 1.19 -5.83
C GLN A 120 10.26 -0.14 -5.18
N ASP A 121 11.00 -0.48 -4.14
CA ASP A 121 10.77 -1.68 -3.35
C ASP A 121 9.71 -1.40 -2.29
N ILE A 122 8.65 -2.22 -2.24
CA ILE A 122 7.55 -2.04 -1.30
C ILE A 122 7.64 -3.08 -0.17
N VAL A 123 7.70 -2.58 1.05
CA VAL A 123 7.53 -3.36 2.28
C VAL A 123 6.07 -3.30 2.72
N LYS A 124 5.54 -4.41 3.22
CA LYS A 124 4.13 -4.59 3.55
C LYS A 124 3.97 -5.12 4.98
N HIS A 125 3.09 -4.52 5.75
CA HIS A 125 2.82 -4.91 7.13
C HIS A 125 1.33 -4.93 7.43
N VAL A 126 0.87 -5.95 8.16
CA VAL A 126 -0.41 -5.86 8.87
C VAL A 126 -0.16 -5.05 10.14
N VAL A 127 -0.87 -3.94 10.30
CA VAL A 127 -0.68 -3.01 11.43
C VAL A 127 -1.83 -3.02 12.43
N ASN A 128 -2.95 -3.66 12.09
CA ASN A 128 -4.09 -3.83 12.96
C ASN A 128 -4.73 -5.20 12.72
N VAL A 129 -5.17 -5.84 13.82
CA VAL A 129 -6.01 -7.05 13.83
C VAL A 129 -6.98 -6.89 14.99
N SER A 130 -8.28 -6.75 14.72
CA SER A 130 -9.25 -6.36 15.76
C SER A 130 -9.60 -7.50 16.74
N LYS A 131 -9.48 -8.76 16.30
CA LYS A 131 -9.74 -9.97 17.11
C LYS A 131 -8.59 -10.97 16.97
N PRO A 132 -7.41 -10.68 17.54
CA PRO A 132 -6.25 -11.56 17.43
C PRO A 132 -6.48 -12.95 18.06
N GLU A 133 -7.42 -13.07 19.00
CA GLU A 133 -7.78 -14.32 19.68
C GLU A 133 -8.39 -15.39 18.75
N MET A 134 -8.92 -15.00 17.59
CA MET A 134 -9.42 -15.94 16.56
C MET A 134 -8.28 -16.69 15.84
N PHE A 135 -7.03 -16.31 16.06
CA PHE A 135 -5.89 -16.78 15.30
C PHE A 135 -4.84 -17.45 16.18
N LYS A 136 -4.49 -18.69 15.83
CA LYS A 136 -3.29 -19.36 16.36
C LYS A 136 -2.01 -18.69 15.84
N GLN A 137 -2.05 -18.20 14.60
CA GLN A 137 -1.05 -17.34 13.99
C GLN A 137 -1.77 -16.14 13.41
N ILE A 138 -1.54 -14.95 13.97
CA ILE A 138 -2.18 -13.71 13.54
C ILE A 138 -1.87 -13.40 12.06
N PRO A 139 -2.75 -12.64 11.37
CA PRO A 139 -2.47 -12.12 10.04
C PRO A 139 -1.13 -11.39 9.98
N GLU A 140 -0.24 -11.90 9.15
CA GLU A 140 1.08 -11.33 8.86
C GLU A 140 1.41 -11.45 7.37
N ILE A 141 2.38 -10.67 6.92
CA ILE A 141 2.83 -10.70 5.52
C ILE A 141 4.24 -11.25 5.47
N SER A 142 4.43 -12.33 4.73
CA SER A 142 5.71 -13.01 4.53
C SER A 142 5.88 -13.36 3.06
N ASN A 143 7.00 -12.96 2.46
CA ASN A 143 7.28 -13.15 1.03
C ASN A 143 6.12 -12.69 0.12
N ASP A 144 5.61 -11.47 0.36
CA ASP A 144 4.44 -10.88 -0.32
C ASP A 144 3.11 -11.62 -0.17
N MET A 145 3.05 -12.64 0.69
CA MET A 145 1.84 -13.40 0.96
C MET A 145 1.27 -13.01 2.32
N LEU A 146 -0.01 -12.64 2.36
CA LEU A 146 -0.77 -12.62 3.60
C LEU A 146 -0.97 -14.05 4.08
N THR A 147 -0.63 -14.32 5.33
CA THR A 147 -0.76 -15.63 5.99
C THR A 147 -1.38 -15.49 7.37
N PHE A 148 -2.22 -16.45 7.76
CA PHE A 148 -2.70 -16.63 9.13
C PHE A 148 -3.14 -18.08 9.33
N THR A 149 -3.29 -18.47 10.59
CA THR A 149 -3.89 -19.76 10.97
C THR A 149 -4.95 -19.50 12.04
N LEU A 150 -6.17 -19.98 11.82
CA LEU A 150 -7.27 -19.88 12.77
C LEU A 150 -7.02 -20.76 14.00
N THR A 151 -7.57 -20.38 15.15
CA THR A 151 -7.77 -21.34 16.25
C THR A 151 -8.84 -22.36 15.86
N PRO A 152 -8.88 -23.56 16.46
CA PRO A 152 -10.02 -24.46 16.30
C PRO A 152 -11.34 -23.72 16.60
N ASP A 153 -12.37 -24.03 15.81
CA ASP A 153 -13.75 -23.57 16.01
C ASP A 153 -13.89 -22.03 16.06
N ALA A 154 -12.97 -21.31 15.41
CA ALA A 154 -12.97 -19.86 15.35
C ALA A 154 -14.09 -19.35 14.44
N TYR A 155 -14.95 -18.46 14.92
CA TYR A 155 -16.03 -17.88 14.13
C TYR A 155 -16.17 -16.37 14.34
N GLY A 156 -16.88 -15.72 13.42
CA GLY A 156 -17.16 -14.28 13.47
C GLY A 156 -16.24 -13.47 12.58
N GLN A 157 -16.03 -12.19 12.93
CA GLN A 157 -15.31 -11.23 12.09
C GLN A 157 -14.12 -10.60 12.81
N SER A 158 -12.98 -10.51 12.11
CA SER A 158 -11.80 -9.75 12.52
C SER A 158 -11.40 -8.77 11.41
N ASP A 159 -11.21 -7.51 11.77
CA ASP A 159 -10.79 -6.45 10.86
C ASP A 159 -9.28 -6.30 10.86
N ILE A 160 -8.71 -6.11 9.67
CA ILE A 160 -7.28 -5.87 9.45
C ILE A 160 -7.03 -4.58 8.68
N THR A 161 -5.85 -4.00 8.89
CA THR A 161 -5.35 -2.86 8.12
C THR A 161 -3.92 -3.13 7.68
N ILE A 162 -3.61 -2.80 6.43
CA ILE A 162 -2.31 -3.04 5.81
C ILE A 162 -1.61 -1.71 5.57
N LEU A 163 -0.37 -1.60 6.04
CA LEU A 163 0.56 -0.53 5.72
C LEU A 163 1.50 -0.98 4.62
N LEU A 164 1.57 -0.19 3.55
CA LEU A 164 2.59 -0.27 2.53
C LEU A 164 3.61 0.85 2.74
N LYS A 165 4.87 0.54 2.51
CA LYS A 165 5.97 1.51 2.53
C LYS A 165 6.93 1.25 1.39
N ASP A 166 7.16 2.23 0.52
CA ASP A 166 8.20 2.16 -0.49
C ASP A 166 9.54 2.72 0.01
N ASN A 167 10.54 2.76 -0.87
CA ASN A 167 11.86 3.33 -0.61
C ASN A 167 12.14 4.65 -1.35
N GLY A 168 11.13 5.31 -1.93
CA GLY A 168 11.25 6.58 -2.64
C GLY A 168 11.41 7.80 -1.72
N GLY A 169 11.00 7.68 -0.46
CA GLY A 169 11.20 8.71 0.57
C GLY A 169 10.18 9.86 0.52
N THR A 170 10.47 10.94 1.27
CA THR A 170 9.53 12.06 1.50
C THR A 170 10.08 13.43 1.09
N ASP A 171 11.21 13.45 0.38
CA ASP A 171 11.81 14.69 -0.10
C ASP A 171 10.90 15.41 -1.11
N ASN A 172 11.03 16.74 -1.19
CA ASN A 172 10.26 17.59 -2.10
C ASN A 172 8.73 17.48 -1.96
N GLY A 173 8.24 17.02 -0.80
CA GLY A 173 6.82 16.80 -0.54
C GLY A 173 6.31 15.43 -0.98
N GLY A 174 7.22 14.48 -1.28
CA GLY A 174 6.87 13.11 -1.60
C GLY A 174 6.27 12.35 -0.41
N THR A 175 5.62 11.23 -0.69
CA THR A 175 5.04 10.34 0.32
C THR A 175 5.45 8.90 0.04
N ASP A 176 6.05 8.23 1.03
CA ASP A 176 6.55 6.85 0.91
C ASP A 176 5.64 5.79 1.55
N THR A 177 4.44 6.18 2.01
CA THR A 177 3.57 5.34 2.81
C THR A 177 2.12 5.39 2.36
N TYR A 178 1.46 4.23 2.46
CA TYR A 178 0.04 4.08 2.20
C TYR A 178 -0.60 3.18 3.24
N LEU A 179 -1.65 3.67 3.88
CA LEU A 179 -2.47 2.89 4.79
C LEU A 179 -3.75 2.48 4.07
N SER A 180 -4.04 1.19 4.04
CA SER A 180 -5.24 0.69 3.39
C SER A 180 -6.51 1.07 4.14
N ASP A 181 -7.65 0.94 3.46
CA ASP A 181 -8.93 0.77 4.12
C ASP A 181 -8.94 -0.47 5.03
N VAL A 182 -9.99 -0.58 5.84
CA VAL A 182 -10.23 -1.77 6.68
C VAL A 182 -10.73 -2.92 5.81
N TYR A 183 -10.07 -4.06 5.92
CA TYR A 183 -10.53 -5.32 5.33
C TYR A 183 -11.00 -6.28 6.41
N THR A 184 -12.10 -6.98 6.16
CA THR A 184 -12.67 -7.92 7.13
C THR A 184 -12.34 -9.35 6.74
N ILE A 185 -11.92 -10.14 7.73
CA ILE A 185 -11.83 -11.59 7.70
C ILE A 185 -13.10 -12.12 8.37
N SER A 186 -14.00 -12.72 7.58
CA SER A 186 -15.25 -13.32 8.05
C SER A 186 -15.13 -14.83 8.05
N ILE A 187 -15.30 -15.42 9.23
CA ILE A 187 -15.30 -16.87 9.43
C ILE A 187 -16.72 -17.33 9.76
N THR A 188 -17.28 -18.17 8.89
CA THR A 188 -18.60 -18.75 9.08
C THR A 188 -18.48 -20.07 9.84
N PRO A 189 -19.28 -20.28 10.90
CA PRO A 189 -19.28 -21.54 11.63
C PRO A 189 -19.75 -22.69 10.74
N VAL A 190 -19.25 -23.88 11.02
CA VAL A 190 -19.59 -25.17 10.40
C VAL A 190 -20.21 -26.05 11.48
N ASN A 191 -21.09 -26.96 11.07
CA ASN A 191 -21.71 -27.86 12.02
C ASN A 191 -20.78 -29.05 12.34
N ASP A 192 -20.51 -29.28 13.61
CA ASP A 192 -19.73 -30.39 14.15
C ASP A 192 -20.61 -31.56 14.65
N PRO A 193 -20.04 -32.77 14.79
CA PRO A 193 -20.74 -33.91 15.36
C PRO A 193 -21.01 -33.71 16.86
N PRO A 194 -22.16 -34.15 17.38
CA PRO A 194 -22.43 -34.14 18.81
C PRO A 194 -21.47 -35.06 19.58
N THR A 195 -21.26 -34.75 20.85
CA THR A 195 -20.35 -35.49 21.73
C THR A 195 -21.11 -36.36 22.73
N LEU A 196 -20.48 -37.44 23.17
CA LEU A 196 -20.97 -38.35 24.21
C LEU A 196 -19.76 -39.05 24.84
N ASP A 197 -19.69 -39.06 26.18
CA ASP A 197 -18.64 -39.82 26.88
C ASP A 197 -18.84 -41.33 26.73
N ASP A 198 -17.76 -42.10 26.87
CA ASP A 198 -17.82 -43.56 26.91
C ASP A 198 -18.80 -44.03 27.99
N ILE A 199 -19.76 -44.86 27.58
CA ILE A 199 -20.75 -45.44 28.49
C ILE A 199 -20.17 -46.71 29.09
N ALA A 200 -19.95 -46.72 30.40
CA ALA A 200 -19.50 -47.92 31.11
C ALA A 200 -20.59 -48.99 31.17
N ASP A 201 -20.21 -50.25 30.98
CA ASP A 201 -21.12 -51.37 31.13
C ASP A 201 -21.67 -51.44 32.57
N PRO A 202 -23.00 -51.46 32.75
CA PRO A 202 -23.58 -51.61 34.08
C PRO A 202 -23.30 -53.03 34.63
N PRO A 203 -23.12 -53.19 35.95
CA PRO A 203 -22.99 -54.50 36.54
C PRO A 203 -24.27 -55.34 36.33
N VAL A 204 -24.09 -56.63 36.02
CA VAL A 204 -25.13 -57.57 35.54
C VAL A 204 -26.35 -57.74 36.47
N ASN A 205 -26.25 -57.28 37.72
CA ASN A 205 -27.22 -57.53 38.79
C ASN A 205 -27.89 -56.28 39.37
N SER A 206 -27.75 -55.09 38.77
CA SER A 206 -28.39 -53.87 39.27
C SER A 206 -29.49 -53.34 38.34
N HIS A 207 -30.66 -53.05 38.93
CA HIS A 207 -31.51 -51.96 38.45
C HIS A 207 -30.81 -50.66 38.84
N SER A 208 -29.95 -50.16 37.96
CA SER A 208 -29.17 -48.95 38.18
C SER A 208 -29.44 -47.96 37.08
N ASP A 209 -29.73 -46.72 37.47
CA ASP A 209 -29.75 -45.58 36.55
C ASP A 209 -28.32 -45.33 36.04
N ILE A 210 -28.15 -45.30 34.72
CA ILE A 210 -26.89 -44.91 34.08
C ILE A 210 -26.99 -43.43 33.77
N VAL A 211 -26.10 -42.64 34.38
CA VAL A 211 -25.95 -41.23 34.03
C VAL A 211 -25.08 -41.14 32.79
N LEU A 212 -25.62 -40.58 31.70
CA LEU A 212 -24.84 -40.22 30.53
C LEU A 212 -24.17 -38.87 30.77
N THR A 213 -22.87 -38.79 30.46
CA THR A 213 -22.07 -37.56 30.57
C THR A 213 -21.48 -37.20 29.21
N GLY A 214 -20.89 -36.01 29.09
CA GLY A 214 -20.26 -35.55 27.85
C GLY A 214 -21.24 -35.30 26.70
N ILE A 215 -22.54 -35.16 27.00
CA ILE A 215 -23.54 -34.83 25.98
C ILE A 215 -23.40 -33.35 25.60
N GLY A 216 -22.96 -33.11 24.37
CA GLY A 216 -22.84 -31.77 23.78
C GLY A 216 -23.39 -31.71 22.36
N THR A 217 -23.66 -30.49 21.88
CA THR A 217 -24.10 -30.20 20.52
C THR A 217 -23.02 -30.42 19.48
N GLY A 218 -21.76 -30.31 19.92
CA GLY A 218 -20.52 -30.60 19.20
C GLY A 218 -19.42 -29.73 19.78
N ALA A 219 -18.84 -28.82 18.99
CA ALA A 219 -17.86 -27.84 19.45
C ALA A 219 -18.48 -26.72 20.31
N ASP A 220 -17.67 -25.97 21.06
CA ASP A 220 -18.13 -24.97 22.04
C ASP A 220 -18.84 -23.75 21.38
N ASN A 221 -18.70 -23.58 20.08
CA ASN A 221 -19.31 -22.55 19.25
C ASN A 221 -20.68 -22.95 18.67
N GLU A 222 -21.22 -24.11 19.05
CA GLU A 222 -22.44 -24.70 18.50
C GLU A 222 -23.67 -24.54 19.41
N ASP A 223 -24.62 -23.69 18.99
CA ASP A 223 -25.90 -23.45 19.69
C ASP A 223 -27.07 -24.29 19.14
N GLN A 224 -26.79 -25.34 18.35
CA GLN A 224 -27.81 -26.21 17.77
C GLN A 224 -28.66 -26.91 18.85
N GLN A 225 -29.91 -27.25 18.54
CA GLN A 225 -30.72 -28.05 19.46
C GLN A 225 -30.41 -29.54 19.32
N LEU A 226 -29.95 -30.18 20.39
CA LEU A 226 -29.74 -31.63 20.44
C LEU A 226 -31.04 -32.38 20.77
N PHE A 227 -31.33 -33.46 20.03
CA PHE A 227 -32.44 -34.37 20.30
C PHE A 227 -31.90 -35.74 20.74
N ILE A 228 -32.32 -36.20 21.93
CA ILE A 228 -31.91 -37.49 22.48
C ILE A 228 -33.13 -38.40 22.56
N SER A 229 -33.01 -39.63 22.05
CA SER A 229 -34.05 -40.65 22.15
C SER A 229 -33.44 -42.00 22.50
N ALA A 230 -34.15 -42.80 23.29
CA ALA A 230 -33.78 -44.17 23.62
C ALA A 230 -34.79 -45.13 23.02
N ILE A 231 -34.31 -46.22 22.41
CA ILE A 231 -35.15 -47.29 21.84
C ILE A 231 -34.82 -48.58 22.57
N PHE A 232 -35.86 -49.24 23.10
CA PHE A 232 -35.73 -50.57 23.69
C PHE A 232 -35.96 -51.64 22.63
N LEU A 233 -34.93 -52.44 22.34
CA LEU A 233 -35.03 -53.59 21.43
C LEU A 233 -35.17 -54.88 22.24
N THR A 234 -36.34 -55.52 22.19
CA THR A 234 -36.50 -56.88 22.71
C THR A 234 -35.96 -57.89 21.71
N SER A 235 -34.97 -58.69 22.08
CA SER A 235 -34.64 -59.90 21.32
C SER A 235 -35.82 -60.87 21.41
N ARG A 236 -36.18 -61.47 20.27
CA ARG A 236 -37.17 -62.54 20.21
C ARG A 236 -36.60 -63.76 20.93
N PRO A 237 -37.31 -64.45 21.83
CA PRO A 237 -36.80 -65.67 22.42
C PRO A 237 -36.64 -66.71 21.31
N ASP A 238 -35.45 -67.28 21.18
CA ASP A 238 -35.22 -68.48 20.37
C ASP A 238 -36.12 -69.59 20.92
N SER A 239 -37.02 -70.07 20.06
CA SER A 239 -38.00 -71.13 20.31
C SER A 239 -37.39 -72.53 20.31
#